data_AF-A0A8X6I3E1-F1
#
_entry.id   AF-A0A8X6I3E1-F1
#
_cell.length_a   1.000
_cell.length_b   1.000
_cell.length_c   1.000
_cell.angle_alpha   90.00
_cell.angle_beta   90.00
_cell.angle_gamma   90.00
#
_symmetry.space_group_name_H-M   'P 1'
#
loop_
_entity.id
_entity.type
_entity.pdbx_description
1 polymer ?
#
loop_
_entity_poly.entity_id
_entity_poly.type
_entity_poly.pdbx_seq_one_letter_code
_entity_poly.pdbx_strand_id
1 'polypeptide(L)'
;MESSDILPYQKTDETVLEGEIGGTPTSTESSEYHTLDEPVKDTILRDLKAVGNKFYHVLYPKQKKALLKDWDLWGPLILCVFLASTLQNESADNINEGGLQFAEIFFIVWFGAVVVTINSKLLGGNISFFQSVCVLGYCLLAPSIALLVCLFFDLIFNNSLLLFILKFLIVTGGFVWAIIGATVFLGDSQLPKRKALAVYPIFLFYFVVSWMILSKS
;
A
#
# COMPACT_ATOMS: atom_id res chain seq x y z
N MET A 1 35.63 17.67 57.24
CA MET A 1 34.34 18.30 56.91
C MET A 1 34.61 19.15 55.67
N GLU A 2 33.97 18.82 54.54
CA GLU A 2 33.82 19.52 53.22
C GLU A 2 34.94 20.48 52.71
N SER A 3 35.48 20.37 51.48
CA SER A 3 34.93 20.75 50.15
C SER A 3 34.37 22.19 50.11
N SER A 4 34.52 23.10 49.15
CA SER A 4 35.04 23.26 47.77
C SER A 4 35.20 24.79 47.55
N ASP A 5 36.06 25.32 46.67
CA ASP A 5 35.79 25.75 45.27
C ASP A 5 36.93 26.76 44.95
N ILE A 6 37.46 26.93 43.73
CA ILE A 6 36.92 27.78 42.66
C ILE A 6 37.80 27.55 41.40
N LEU A 7 37.19 27.28 40.24
CA LEU A 7 37.82 27.34 38.91
C LEU A 7 37.62 28.73 38.28
N PRO A 8 38.55 29.23 37.44
CA PRO A 8 38.23 30.30 36.49
C PRO A 8 38.08 29.80 35.04
N TYR A 9 36.90 30.15 34.51
CA TYR A 9 36.48 30.42 33.13
C TYR A 9 37.56 30.41 32.01
N GLN A 10 37.37 29.57 30.98
CA GLN A 10 38.12 29.60 29.71
C GLN A 10 37.40 30.47 28.67
N LYS A 11 38.17 31.34 28.01
CA LYS A 11 37.75 32.31 26.99
C LYS A 11 37.98 31.72 25.59
N THR A 12 36.97 31.89 24.73
CA THR A 12 36.90 31.51 23.31
C THR A 12 37.96 32.23 22.48
N ASP A 13 38.61 31.52 21.54
CA ASP A 13 39.32 32.14 20.42
C ASP A 13 38.68 31.74 19.09
N GLU A 14 38.43 32.77 18.28
CA GLU A 14 37.76 32.76 16.99
C GLU A 14 38.79 32.65 15.83
N THR A 15 38.52 31.72 14.92
CA THR A 15 38.56 31.89 13.44
C THR A 15 39.87 32.09 12.63
N VAL A 16 39.73 31.73 11.34
CA VAL A 16 40.52 32.08 10.11
C VAL A 16 41.57 31.04 9.71
N LEU A 17 41.30 30.07 8.82
CA LEU A 17 41.09 30.05 7.34
C LEU A 17 42.39 29.92 6.50
N GLU A 18 42.30 29.06 5.47
CA GLU A 18 43.23 28.79 4.33
C GLU A 18 44.56 28.11 4.70
N GLY A 19 45.08 27.06 4.06
CA GLY A 19 44.84 26.42 2.76
C GLY A 19 46.22 26.07 2.18
N GLU A 20 46.65 24.79 2.23
CA GLU A 20 47.88 24.36 1.54
C GLU A 20 47.70 22.96 0.91
N ILE A 21 47.85 22.91 -0.41
CA ILE A 21 47.83 21.73 -1.26
C ILE A 21 49.28 21.25 -1.42
N GLY A 22 49.61 20.08 -0.87
CA GLY A 22 50.89 19.40 -1.06
C GLY A 22 50.68 17.90 -1.21
N GLY A 23 50.74 17.39 -2.43
CA GLY A 23 50.49 15.99 -2.75
C GLY A 23 51.70 15.08 -2.52
N THR A 24 51.46 13.88 -1.98
CA THR A 24 52.15 12.62 -2.32
C THR A 24 51.24 11.44 -1.90
N PRO A 25 51.17 10.34 -2.67
CA PRO A 25 49.98 9.50 -2.74
C PRO A 25 50.00 8.44 -1.64
N THR A 26 48.99 8.47 -0.76
CA THR A 26 48.66 7.28 0.03
C THR A 26 47.52 6.59 -0.68
N SER A 27 47.85 5.47 -1.33
CA SER A 27 46.91 4.52 -1.89
C SER A 27 46.00 4.00 -0.78
N THR A 28 44.92 4.71 -0.53
CA THR A 28 43.71 4.20 0.06
C THR A 28 42.62 4.85 -0.77
N GLU A 29 42.24 4.18 -1.85
CA GLU A 29 41.02 4.49 -2.59
C GLU A 29 39.84 4.33 -1.62
N SER A 30 39.65 5.37 -0.81
CA SER A 30 38.34 5.85 -0.43
C SER A 30 37.76 6.43 -1.71
N SER A 31 37.29 5.54 -2.58
CA SER A 31 36.25 5.88 -3.53
C SER A 31 35.05 6.31 -2.69
N GLU A 32 35.04 7.59 -2.37
CA GLU A 32 33.92 8.50 -2.52
C GLU A 32 32.71 7.76 -3.12
N TYR A 33 31.96 7.07 -2.25
CA TYR A 33 30.67 6.50 -2.58
C TYR A 33 29.72 7.68 -2.76
N HIS A 34 29.80 8.27 -3.95
CA HIS A 34 28.81 9.17 -4.47
C HIS A 34 27.44 8.47 -4.36
N THR A 35 26.53 9.09 -3.63
CA THR A 35 25.11 8.70 -3.43
C THR A 35 24.29 8.67 -4.74
N LEU A 36 24.95 8.65 -5.91
CA LEU A 36 24.35 8.68 -7.23
C LEU A 36 24.51 7.35 -7.99
N ASP A 37 25.19 6.35 -7.43
CA ASP A 37 25.37 5.01 -8.02
C ASP A 37 24.81 3.87 -7.15
N GLU A 38 23.89 4.15 -6.21
CA GLU A 38 23.03 3.06 -5.72
C GLU A 38 22.13 2.69 -6.91
N PRO A 39 22.30 1.50 -7.53
CA PRO A 39 21.56 1.18 -8.73
C PRO A 39 20.08 1.27 -8.38
N VAL A 40 19.32 2.01 -9.18
CA VAL A 40 17.86 2.20 -9.02
C VAL A 40 17.14 0.86 -8.77
N LYS A 41 17.73 -0.23 -9.25
CA LYS A 41 17.31 -1.61 -9.01
C LYS A 41 17.34 -2.01 -7.54
N ASP A 42 18.34 -1.64 -6.75
CA ASP A 42 18.40 -2.00 -5.32
C ASP A 42 17.38 -1.20 -4.49
N THR A 43 17.13 0.06 -4.88
CA THR A 43 16.03 0.87 -4.32
C THR A 43 14.66 0.26 -4.67
N ILE A 44 14.42 -0.05 -5.95
CA ILE A 44 13.17 -0.64 -6.42
C ILE A 44 12.98 -2.05 -5.83
N LEU A 45 14.02 -2.87 -5.76
CA LEU A 45 13.96 -4.22 -5.20
C LEU A 45 13.63 -4.19 -3.71
N ARG A 46 14.16 -3.21 -2.98
CA ARG A 46 13.83 -3.01 -1.56
C ARG A 46 12.37 -2.60 -1.37
N ASP A 47 11.86 -1.69 -2.20
CA ASP A 47 10.47 -1.24 -2.13
C ASP A 47 9.50 -2.34 -2.59
N LEU A 48 9.83 -3.07 -3.65
CA LEU A 48 9.08 -4.23 -4.13
C LEU A 48 9.05 -5.36 -3.10
N LYS A 49 10.17 -5.59 -2.39
CA LYS A 49 10.26 -6.58 -1.31
C LYS A 49 9.48 -6.15 -0.07
N ALA A 50 9.48 -4.87 0.27
CA ALA A 50 8.66 -4.32 1.36
C ALA A 50 7.16 -4.47 1.04
N VAL A 51 6.77 -4.13 -0.20
CA VAL A 51 5.41 -4.31 -0.73
C VAL A 51 5.03 -5.79 -0.78
N GLY A 52 5.92 -6.66 -1.25
CA GLY A 52 5.75 -8.13 -1.26
C GLY A 52 5.56 -8.74 0.12
N ASN A 53 6.33 -8.27 1.12
CA ASN A 53 6.14 -8.72 2.51
C ASN A 53 4.80 -8.26 3.08
N LYS A 54 4.30 -7.06 2.71
CA LYS A 54 2.98 -6.57 3.11
C LYS A 54 1.86 -7.31 2.39
N PHE A 55 2.05 -7.69 1.13
CA PHE A 55 1.17 -8.59 0.39
C PHE A 55 1.06 -9.97 1.04
N TYR A 56 2.20 -10.53 1.45
CA TYR A 56 2.22 -11.78 2.21
C TYR A 56 1.47 -11.64 3.55
N HIS A 57 1.53 -10.49 4.21
CA HIS A 57 0.78 -10.23 5.44
C HIS A 57 -0.73 -10.10 5.24
N VAL A 58 -1.18 -9.60 4.08
CA VAL A 58 -2.60 -9.59 3.72
C VAL A 58 -3.08 -11.02 3.41
N LEU A 59 -2.24 -11.85 2.79
CA LEU A 59 -2.52 -13.26 2.54
C LEU A 59 -2.36 -14.15 3.79
N TYR A 60 -1.57 -13.73 4.78
CA TYR A 60 -1.30 -14.44 6.02
C TYR A 60 -1.15 -13.44 7.18
N PRO A 61 -2.23 -13.10 7.91
CA PRO A 61 -2.22 -12.04 8.91
C PRO A 61 -1.45 -12.47 10.17
N LYS A 62 -0.12 -12.36 10.16
CA LYS A 62 0.73 -12.67 11.34
C LYS A 62 1.36 -11.46 12.04
N GLN A 63 1.48 -10.29 11.42
CA GLN A 63 2.02 -9.10 12.11
C GLN A 63 1.26 -7.81 11.81
N LYS A 64 0.64 -7.24 12.86
CA LYS A 64 -0.22 -6.05 12.79
C LYS A 64 0.54 -4.71 12.68
N LYS A 65 1.85 -4.67 12.97
CA LYS A 65 2.58 -3.41 13.21
C LYS A 65 3.35 -2.86 12.00
N ALA A 66 3.78 -3.70 11.06
CA ALA A 66 4.59 -3.27 9.90
C ALA A 66 3.78 -2.52 8.82
N LEU A 67 2.50 -2.85 8.66
CA LEU A 67 1.58 -2.12 7.78
C LEU A 67 1.21 -0.73 8.31
N LEU A 68 1.28 -0.55 9.63
CA LEU A 68 0.84 0.66 10.32
C LEU A 68 1.94 1.71 10.51
N LYS A 69 3.23 1.33 10.44
CA LYS A 69 4.37 2.23 10.75
C LYS A 69 4.86 3.02 9.54
N ASP A 70 4.82 2.44 8.34
CA ASP A 70 5.35 3.05 7.12
C ASP A 70 4.20 3.32 6.15
N TRP A 71 3.90 4.60 5.98
CA TRP A 71 2.80 5.15 5.19
C TRP A 71 3.15 5.10 3.72
N ASP A 72 2.99 3.93 3.13
CA ASP A 72 3.28 3.71 1.72
C ASP A 72 1.99 3.70 0.91
N LEU A 73 1.77 4.77 0.15
CA LEU A 73 0.65 4.92 -0.77
C LEU A 73 0.93 4.27 -2.14
N TRP A 74 2.19 3.92 -2.41
CA TRP A 74 2.59 3.34 -3.68
C TRP A 74 2.04 1.93 -3.85
N GLY A 75 2.07 1.10 -2.81
CA GLY A 75 1.46 -0.24 -2.86
C GLY A 75 -0.05 -0.24 -3.24
N PRO A 76 -0.90 0.48 -2.49
CA PRO A 76 -2.31 0.71 -2.82
C PRO A 76 -2.54 1.27 -4.23
N LEU A 77 -1.71 2.22 -4.65
CA LEU A 77 -1.80 2.83 -5.97
C LEU A 77 -1.50 1.80 -7.05
N ILE A 78 -0.40 1.04 -6.94
CA ILE A 78 -0.01 0.00 -7.89
C ILE A 78 -1.12 -1.06 -8.02
N LEU A 79 -1.73 -1.49 -6.91
CA LEU A 79 -2.86 -2.41 -6.94
C LEU A 79 -4.08 -1.83 -7.64
N CYS A 80 -4.40 -0.57 -7.36
CA CYS A 80 -5.52 0.11 -8.00
C CYS A 80 -5.30 0.24 -9.51
N VAL A 81 -4.09 0.62 -9.94
CA VAL A 81 -3.72 0.70 -11.36
C VAL A 81 -3.74 -0.69 -12.00
N PHE A 82 -3.24 -1.72 -11.32
CA PHE A 82 -3.30 -3.10 -11.81
C PHE A 82 -4.75 -3.57 -12.01
N LEU A 83 -5.61 -3.36 -11.00
CA LEU A 83 -7.02 -3.73 -11.04
C LEU A 83 -7.77 -2.97 -12.14
N ALA A 84 -7.59 -1.64 -12.21
CA ALA A 84 -8.18 -0.81 -13.26
C ALA A 84 -7.68 -1.20 -14.65
N SER A 85 -6.36 -1.45 -14.79
CA SER A 85 -5.75 -1.86 -16.06
C SER A 85 -6.33 -3.17 -16.57
N THR A 86 -6.56 -4.11 -15.67
CA THR A 86 -7.06 -5.46 -15.97
C THR A 86 -8.56 -5.46 -16.27
N LEU A 87 -9.31 -4.53 -15.66
CA LEU A 87 -10.76 -4.36 -15.85
C LEU A 87 -11.13 -3.54 -17.10
N GLN A 88 -10.21 -2.74 -17.67
CA GLN A 88 -10.46 -2.03 -18.93
C GLN A 88 -10.86 -2.99 -20.05
N ASN A 89 -11.89 -2.65 -20.84
CA ASN A 89 -12.38 -3.50 -21.91
C ASN A 89 -11.49 -3.43 -23.16
N GLU A 90 -11.00 -4.59 -23.63
CA GLU A 90 -10.24 -4.66 -24.89
C GLU A 90 -11.10 -4.32 -26.12
N SER A 91 -12.42 -4.47 -26.02
CA SER A 91 -13.37 -4.16 -27.11
C SER A 91 -13.66 -2.66 -27.30
N ALA A 92 -13.00 -1.78 -26.55
CA ALA A 92 -13.15 -0.34 -26.75
C ALA A 92 -12.37 0.08 -28.02
N ASP A 93 -13.05 0.05 -29.17
CA ASP A 93 -12.53 0.54 -30.46
C ASP A 93 -12.08 2.01 -30.41
N ASN A 94 -12.43 2.75 -29.35
CA ASN A 94 -12.07 4.14 -29.12
C ASN A 94 -11.20 4.32 -27.87
N ILE A 95 -10.00 4.91 -28.04
CA ILE A 95 -9.04 5.25 -26.96
C ILE A 95 -9.71 6.05 -25.82
N ASN A 96 -10.70 6.88 -26.15
CA ASN A 96 -11.44 7.70 -25.18
C ASN A 96 -12.29 6.88 -24.20
N GLU A 97 -12.81 5.72 -24.62
CA GLU A 97 -13.69 4.88 -23.80
C GLU A 97 -12.90 4.05 -22.79
N GLY A 98 -11.73 3.52 -23.19
CA GLY A 98 -10.84 2.80 -22.29
C GLY A 98 -10.33 3.70 -21.15
N GLY A 99 -9.91 4.93 -21.49
CA GLY A 99 -9.48 5.91 -20.50
C GLY A 99 -10.56 6.30 -19.49
N LEU A 100 -11.83 6.38 -19.93
CA LEU A 100 -12.97 6.65 -19.06
C LEU A 100 -13.21 5.51 -18.06
N GLN A 101 -13.18 4.25 -18.52
CA GLN A 101 -13.36 3.07 -17.66
C GLN A 101 -12.25 2.96 -16.62
N PHE A 102 -10.99 3.19 -17.03
CA PHE A 102 -9.87 3.25 -16.10
C PHE A 102 -10.09 4.33 -15.03
N ALA A 103 -10.46 5.53 -15.45
CA ALA A 103 -10.72 6.64 -14.53
C ALA A 103 -11.89 6.35 -13.58
N GLU A 104 -12.94 5.68 -14.04
CA GLU A 104 -14.07 5.25 -13.22
C GLU A 104 -13.64 4.30 -12.10
N ILE A 105 -12.89 3.24 -12.44
CA ILE A 105 -12.40 2.24 -11.48
C ILE A 105 -11.39 2.86 -10.51
N PHE A 106 -10.51 3.73 -11.02
CA PHE A 106 -9.57 4.45 -10.18
C PHE A 106 -10.31 5.37 -9.20
N PHE A 107 -11.29 6.14 -9.69
CA PHE A 107 -12.07 7.06 -8.89
C PHE A 107 -12.87 6.34 -7.80
N ILE A 108 -13.57 5.25 -8.12
CA ILE A 108 -14.40 4.54 -7.14
C ILE A 108 -13.58 3.91 -6.02
N VAL A 109 -12.37 3.41 -6.33
CA VAL A 109 -11.45 2.84 -5.33
C VAL A 109 -10.92 3.94 -4.40
N TRP A 110 -10.44 5.05 -4.96
CA TRP A 110 -9.89 6.15 -4.15
C TRP A 110 -10.95 6.88 -3.35
N PHE A 111 -12.03 7.28 -4.00
CA PHE A 111 -13.15 7.96 -3.36
C PHE A 111 -13.80 7.06 -2.31
N GLY A 112 -14.01 5.78 -2.64
CA GLY A 112 -14.51 4.78 -1.70
C GLY A 112 -13.61 4.66 -0.47
N ALA A 113 -12.29 4.53 -0.65
CA ALA A 113 -11.35 4.46 0.48
C ALA A 113 -11.42 5.72 1.37
N VAL A 114 -11.51 6.92 0.78
CA VAL A 114 -11.69 8.18 1.53
C VAL A 114 -12.98 8.16 2.35
N VAL A 115 -14.11 7.76 1.76
CA VAL A 115 -15.42 7.69 2.44
C VAL A 115 -15.36 6.73 3.63
N VAL A 116 -14.80 5.53 3.43
CA VAL A 116 -14.65 4.53 4.51
C VAL A 116 -13.74 5.04 5.62
N THR A 117 -12.64 5.69 5.26
CA THR A 117 -11.70 6.26 6.22
C THR A 117 -12.31 7.40 7.02
N ILE A 118 -13.04 8.33 6.39
CA ILE A 118 -13.73 9.42 7.09
C ILE A 118 -14.74 8.84 8.09
N ASN A 119 -15.53 7.85 7.68
CA ASN A 119 -16.49 7.20 8.58
C ASN A 119 -15.78 6.55 9.79
N SER A 120 -14.69 5.83 9.54
CA SER A 120 -13.88 5.20 10.60
C SER A 120 -13.27 6.24 11.55
N LYS A 121 -12.86 7.39 11.03
CA LYS A 121 -12.31 8.49 11.82
C LYS A 121 -13.35 9.19 12.68
N LEU A 122 -14.52 9.50 12.13
CA LEU A 122 -15.63 10.12 12.85
C LEU A 122 -16.14 9.23 14.00
N LEU A 123 -16.02 7.92 13.85
CA LEU A 123 -16.39 6.96 14.89
C LEU A 123 -15.41 6.89 16.08
N GLY A 124 -14.25 7.54 15.97
CA GLY A 124 -13.21 7.58 17.01
C GLY A 124 -12.03 6.63 16.77
N GLY A 125 -11.78 6.22 15.52
CA GLY A 125 -10.64 5.37 15.18
C GLY A 125 -9.29 6.02 15.49
N ASN A 126 -8.43 5.31 16.23
CA ASN A 126 -7.14 5.83 16.69
C ASN A 126 -6.05 5.85 15.57
N ILE A 127 -6.26 5.14 14.48
CA ILE A 127 -5.35 5.05 13.31
C ILE A 127 -5.46 6.32 12.46
N SER A 128 -4.36 6.89 11.95
CA SER A 128 -4.41 8.13 11.14
C SER A 128 -5.04 7.92 9.74
N PHE A 129 -5.43 9.00 9.05
CA PHE A 129 -6.27 8.98 7.84
C PHE A 129 -5.69 8.13 6.69
N PHE A 130 -4.54 8.53 6.13
CA PHE A 130 -3.94 7.78 5.03
C PHE A 130 -3.53 6.32 5.38
N GLN A 131 -3.41 5.93 6.65
CA GLN A 131 -3.09 4.55 7.06
C GLN A 131 -4.30 3.68 6.77
N SER A 132 -5.47 4.21 7.12
CA SER A 132 -6.74 3.56 6.84
C SER A 132 -6.92 3.43 5.34
N VAL A 133 -6.62 4.49 4.56
CA VAL A 133 -6.64 4.43 3.08
C VAL A 133 -5.66 3.37 2.57
N CYS A 134 -4.42 3.36 3.06
CA CYS A 134 -3.40 2.40 2.66
C CYS A 134 -3.83 0.97 2.98
N VAL A 135 -4.30 0.69 4.20
CA VAL A 135 -4.76 -0.65 4.61
C VAL A 135 -5.92 -1.12 3.76
N LEU A 136 -6.90 -0.25 3.48
CA LEU A 136 -8.00 -0.57 2.58
C LEU A 136 -7.49 -0.92 1.18
N GLY A 137 -6.52 -0.14 0.68
CA GLY A 137 -5.87 -0.42 -0.60
C GLY A 137 -5.09 -1.73 -0.61
N TYR A 138 -4.30 -2.05 0.40
CA TYR A 138 -3.54 -3.30 0.47
C TYR A 138 -4.46 -4.53 0.51
N CYS A 139 -5.61 -4.42 1.16
CA CYS A 139 -6.62 -5.47 1.18
C CYS A 139 -7.28 -5.71 -0.19
N LEU A 140 -7.12 -4.80 -1.18
CA LEU A 140 -7.50 -5.05 -2.57
C LEU A 140 -6.63 -6.10 -3.26
N LEU A 141 -5.52 -6.52 -2.66
CA LEU A 141 -4.72 -7.63 -3.17
C LEU A 141 -5.56 -8.89 -3.36
N ALA A 142 -6.37 -9.26 -2.36
CA ALA A 142 -7.13 -10.51 -2.43
C ALA A 142 -8.13 -10.53 -3.61
N PRO A 143 -8.93 -9.46 -3.84
CA PRO A 143 -9.72 -9.30 -5.05
C PRO A 143 -8.88 -9.25 -6.34
N SER A 144 -7.68 -8.63 -6.31
CA SER A 144 -6.79 -8.56 -7.48
C SER A 144 -6.24 -9.94 -7.88
N ILE A 145 -5.90 -10.79 -6.89
CA ILE A 145 -5.51 -12.18 -7.14
C ILE A 145 -6.70 -12.97 -7.69
N ALA A 146 -7.89 -12.79 -7.11
CA ALA A 146 -9.10 -13.44 -7.61
C ALA A 146 -9.37 -13.09 -9.09
N LEU A 147 -9.19 -11.81 -9.47
CA LEU A 147 -9.29 -11.35 -10.86
C LEU A 147 -8.24 -12.02 -11.77
N LEU A 148 -6.97 -12.07 -11.35
CA LEU A 148 -5.90 -12.71 -12.12
C LEU A 148 -6.19 -14.20 -12.36
N VAL A 149 -6.71 -14.89 -11.33
CA VAL A 149 -7.12 -16.29 -11.46
C VAL A 149 -8.30 -16.41 -12.44
N CYS A 150 -9.31 -15.54 -12.36
CA CYS A 150 -10.44 -15.56 -13.30
C CYS A 150 -9.98 -15.40 -14.76
N LEU A 151 -9.06 -14.47 -15.02
CA LEU A 151 -8.45 -14.30 -16.34
C LEU A 151 -7.70 -15.54 -16.81
N PHE A 152 -6.94 -16.18 -15.92
CA PHE A 152 -6.23 -17.41 -16.26
C PHE A 152 -7.19 -18.54 -16.66
N PHE A 153 -8.34 -18.63 -16.00
CA PHE A 153 -9.39 -19.58 -16.38
C PHE A 153 -10.01 -19.25 -17.75
N ASP A 154 -10.23 -17.97 -18.07
CA ASP A 154 -10.77 -17.53 -19.37
C ASP A 154 -9.82 -17.81 -20.55
N LEU A 155 -8.51 -17.77 -20.31
CA LEU A 155 -7.52 -18.08 -21.34
C LEU A 155 -7.46 -19.58 -21.68
N ILE A 156 -7.76 -20.45 -20.72
CA ILE A 156 -7.57 -21.90 -20.86
C ILE A 156 -8.87 -22.62 -21.25
N PHE A 157 -10.00 -22.16 -20.72
CA PHE A 157 -11.27 -22.86 -20.84
C PHE A 157 -12.29 -22.06 -21.63
N ASN A 158 -13.12 -22.75 -22.41
CA ASN A 158 -14.21 -22.14 -23.14
C ASN A 158 -15.37 -21.76 -22.21
N ASN A 159 -15.99 -20.60 -22.48
CA ASN A 159 -17.11 -20.06 -21.70
C ASN A 159 -18.23 -21.08 -21.50
N SER A 160 -18.35 -21.57 -20.27
CA SER A 160 -19.37 -22.49 -19.81
C SER A 160 -19.95 -22.01 -18.49
N LEU A 161 -21.21 -22.38 -18.22
CA LEU A 161 -21.91 -22.00 -16.98
C LEU A 161 -21.09 -22.41 -15.72
N LEU A 162 -20.39 -23.54 -15.78
CA LEU A 162 -19.54 -24.01 -14.68
C LEU A 162 -18.40 -23.03 -14.36
N LEU A 163 -17.73 -22.48 -15.38
CA LEU A 163 -16.67 -21.49 -15.17
C LEU A 163 -17.22 -20.21 -14.53
N PHE A 164 -18.42 -19.77 -14.94
CA PHE A 164 -19.07 -18.62 -14.31
C PHE A 164 -19.32 -18.85 -12.81
N ILE A 165 -19.84 -20.03 -12.43
CA ILE A 165 -20.04 -20.39 -11.01
C ILE A 165 -18.70 -20.42 -10.26
N LEU A 166 -17.66 -21.00 -10.87
CA LEU A 166 -16.33 -21.10 -10.26
C LEU A 166 -15.72 -19.71 -10.03
N LYS A 167 -15.80 -18.82 -11.02
CA LYS A 167 -15.37 -17.42 -10.91
C LYS A 167 -16.12 -16.70 -9.80
N PHE A 168 -17.45 -16.86 -9.74
CA PHE A 168 -18.27 -16.28 -8.68
C PHE A 168 -17.78 -16.71 -7.29
N LEU A 169 -17.45 -17.99 -7.10
CA LEU A 169 -16.89 -18.49 -5.84
C LEU A 169 -15.50 -17.90 -5.54
N ILE A 170 -14.63 -17.81 -6.55
CA ILE A 170 -13.27 -17.26 -6.40
C ILE A 170 -13.33 -15.78 -6.01
N VAL A 171 -14.15 -14.98 -6.70
CA VAL A 171 -14.36 -13.56 -6.43
C VAL A 171 -14.98 -13.36 -5.05
N THR A 172 -15.96 -14.17 -4.67
CA THR A 172 -16.57 -14.14 -3.33
C THR A 172 -15.55 -14.51 -2.24
N GLY A 173 -14.67 -15.47 -2.51
CA GLY A 173 -13.56 -15.82 -1.62
C GLY A 173 -12.61 -14.64 -1.40
N GLY A 174 -12.20 -13.98 -2.49
CA GLY A 174 -11.36 -12.77 -2.45
C GLY A 174 -12.02 -11.61 -1.70
N PHE A 175 -13.32 -11.40 -1.91
CA PHE A 175 -14.16 -10.43 -1.21
C PHE A 175 -14.17 -10.66 0.31
N VAL A 176 -14.50 -11.89 0.74
CA VAL A 176 -14.55 -12.25 2.16
C VAL A 176 -13.18 -12.07 2.80
N TRP A 177 -12.11 -12.48 2.11
CA TRP A 177 -10.74 -12.32 2.60
C TRP A 177 -10.36 -10.84 2.79
N ALA A 178 -10.71 -9.98 1.84
CA ALA A 178 -10.47 -8.55 1.92
C ALA A 178 -11.18 -7.91 3.12
N ILE A 179 -12.45 -8.28 3.35
CA ILE A 179 -13.21 -7.80 4.52
C ILE A 179 -12.56 -8.27 5.80
N ILE A 180 -12.20 -9.56 5.92
CA ILE A 180 -11.57 -10.07 7.14
C ILE A 180 -10.26 -9.32 7.40
N GLY A 181 -9.41 -9.14 6.40
CA GLY A 181 -8.19 -8.35 6.52
C GLY A 181 -8.48 -6.93 7.01
N ALA A 182 -9.31 -6.19 6.29
CA ALA A 182 -9.62 -4.80 6.61
C ALA A 182 -10.26 -4.64 8.00
N THR A 183 -11.14 -5.55 8.40
CA THR A 183 -11.82 -5.51 9.71
C THR A 183 -10.90 -5.91 10.87
N VAL A 184 -9.90 -6.77 10.64
CA VAL A 184 -8.87 -7.07 11.65
C VAL A 184 -7.96 -5.85 11.89
N PHE A 185 -7.65 -5.08 10.86
CA PHE A 185 -6.78 -3.90 11.01
C PHE A 185 -7.53 -2.64 11.47
N LEU A 186 -8.64 -2.29 10.82
CA LEU A 186 -9.42 -1.08 11.14
C LEU A 186 -10.44 -1.33 12.25
N GLY A 187 -11.07 -2.51 12.27
CA GLY A 187 -12.12 -2.82 13.25
C GLY A 187 -11.59 -3.01 14.67
N ASP A 188 -10.33 -3.41 14.86
CA ASP A 188 -9.68 -3.48 16.17
C ASP A 188 -9.24 -2.10 16.70
N SER A 189 -9.23 -1.07 15.84
CA SER A 189 -8.96 0.32 16.25
C SER A 189 -10.19 1.05 16.82
N GLN A 190 -11.35 0.41 16.75
CA GLN A 190 -12.65 0.94 17.15
C GLN A 190 -13.07 0.38 18.51
N LEU A 191 -13.86 1.12 19.27
CA LEU A 191 -14.48 0.58 20.48
C LEU A 191 -15.43 -0.58 20.13
N PRO A 192 -15.50 -1.66 20.96
CA PRO A 192 -16.34 -2.84 20.67
C PRO A 192 -17.80 -2.50 20.36
N LYS A 193 -18.33 -1.47 21.03
CA LYS A 193 -19.72 -0.99 20.87
C LYS A 193 -19.99 -0.33 19.50
N ARG A 194 -18.95 0.11 18.77
CA ARG A 194 -19.05 0.84 17.49
C ARG A 194 -18.47 0.07 16.30
N LYS A 195 -17.91 -1.12 16.54
CA LYS A 195 -17.24 -1.93 15.51
C LYS A 195 -18.15 -2.24 14.31
N ALA A 196 -19.41 -2.61 14.55
CA ALA A 196 -20.36 -2.92 13.46
C ALA A 196 -20.59 -1.72 12.52
N LEU A 197 -20.66 -0.49 13.06
CA LEU A 197 -20.87 0.72 12.27
C LEU A 197 -19.65 1.04 11.39
N ALA A 198 -18.44 0.72 11.84
CA ALA A 198 -17.23 0.87 11.04
C ALA A 198 -17.09 -0.23 9.97
N VAL A 199 -17.60 -1.44 10.23
CA VAL A 199 -17.53 -2.57 9.29
C VAL A 199 -18.47 -2.38 8.10
N TYR A 200 -19.62 -1.71 8.28
CA TYR A 200 -20.60 -1.48 7.22
C TYR A 200 -20.03 -0.80 5.95
N PRO A 201 -19.37 0.37 6.01
CA PRO A 201 -18.79 1.00 4.83
C PRO A 201 -17.62 0.20 4.25
N ILE A 202 -16.87 -0.55 5.07
CA ILE A 202 -15.80 -1.46 4.62
C ILE A 202 -16.39 -2.58 3.76
N PHE A 203 -17.49 -3.20 4.21
CA PHE A 203 -18.20 -4.22 3.45
C PHE A 203 -18.68 -3.68 2.11
N LEU A 204 -19.35 -2.52 2.11
CA LEU A 204 -19.87 -1.89 0.89
C LEU A 204 -18.74 -1.62 -0.11
N PHE A 205 -17.62 -1.07 0.35
CA PHE A 205 -16.44 -0.80 -0.47
C PHE A 205 -15.94 -2.04 -1.23
N TYR A 206 -15.69 -3.15 -0.53
CA TYR A 206 -15.23 -4.36 -1.21
C TYR A 206 -16.33 -5.03 -2.03
N PHE A 207 -17.60 -4.83 -1.67
CA PHE A 207 -18.72 -5.38 -2.41
C PHE A 207 -18.77 -4.75 -3.80
N VAL A 208 -18.65 -3.43 -3.87
CA VAL A 208 -18.59 -2.70 -5.14
C VAL A 208 -17.39 -3.14 -5.98
N VAL A 209 -16.20 -3.23 -5.39
CA VAL A 209 -14.99 -3.69 -6.12
C VAL A 209 -15.18 -5.12 -6.66
N SER A 210 -15.71 -6.03 -5.85
CA SER A 210 -15.92 -7.42 -6.25
C SER A 210 -17.03 -7.56 -7.29
N TRP A 211 -18.05 -6.71 -7.21
CA TRP A 211 -19.10 -6.61 -8.22
C TRP A 211 -18.54 -6.18 -9.57
N MET A 212 -17.63 -5.20 -9.59
CA MET A 212 -16.98 -4.76 -10.84
C MET A 212 -16.15 -5.88 -11.47
N ILE A 213 -15.43 -6.67 -10.65
CA ILE A 213 -14.71 -7.87 -11.10
C ILE A 213 -15.67 -8.88 -11.71
N LEU A 214 -16.79 -9.14 -11.05
CA LEU A 214 -17.77 -10.11 -11.54
C LEU A 214 -18.47 -9.63 -12.82
N SER A 215 -18.81 -8.35 -12.92
CA SER A 215 -19.49 -7.79 -14.09
C SER A 215 -18.63 -7.81 -15.36
N LYS A 216 -17.31 -7.91 -15.20
CA LYS A 216 -16.33 -8.04 -16.28
C LYS A 216 -16.21 -9.48 -16.80
N SER A 217 -16.41 -10.46 -15.92
CA SER A 217 -16.04 -11.88 -16.10
C SER A 217 -17.20 -12.74 -16.57
#